data_AF-A0A2W5SNC8-F1
#
_entry.id   AF-A0A2W5SNC8-F1
#
_cell.length_a   1.000
_cell.length_b   1.000
_cell.length_c   1.000
_cell.angle_alpha   90.00
_cell.angle_beta   90.00
_cell.angle_gamma   90.00
#
_symmetry.space_group_name_H-M   'P 1'
#
loop_
_entity.id
_entity.type
_entity.pdbx_description
1 polymer ?
#
loop_
_entity_poly.entity_id
_entity_poly.type
_entity_poly.pdbx_seq_one_letter_code
_entity_poly.pdbx_strand_id
1 'polypeptide(L)' 'VWEHAYYIDYRNARPKYVESFWALVNWDFVAGNLR' A
#
# COMPACT_ATOMS: atom_id res chain seq x y z
N VAL A 1 -7.00 3.69 -3.90
CA VAL A 1 -6.60 4.40 -2.66
C VAL A 1 -7.81 5.05 -2.04
N TRP A 2 -8.58 4.28 -1.26
CA TRP A 2 -9.70 4.81 -0.48
C TRP A 2 -9.14 5.47 0.78
N GLU A 3 -9.72 6.60 1.20
CA GLU A 3 -9.23 7.36 2.36
C GLU A 3 -9.25 6.50 3.63
N HIS A 4 -10.25 5.63 3.82
CA HIS A 4 -10.31 4.75 5.00
C HIS A 4 -9.09 3.83 5.16
N ALA A 5 -8.29 3.60 4.10
CA ALA A 5 -7.12 2.73 4.16
C ALA A 5 -5.87 3.44 4.72
N TYR A 6 -5.86 4.78 4.78
CA TYR A 6 -4.67 5.54 5.16
C TYR A 6 -4.94 6.83 5.95
N TYR A 7 -6.19 7.29 6.06
CA TYR A 7 -6.47 8.61 6.62
C TYR A 7 -6.14 8.72 8.10
N ILE A 8 -6.25 7.62 8.87
CA ILE A 8 -5.90 7.58 10.30
C ILE A 8 -4.40 7.81 10.53
N ASP A 9 -3.54 7.31 9.64
CA ASP A 9 -2.09 7.37 9.81
C ASP A 9 -1.45 8.51 9.00
N TYR A 10 -1.99 8.81 7.82
CA TYR A 10 -1.41 9.72 6.83
C TYR A 10 -2.29 10.92 6.48
N ARG A 11 -3.55 10.98 6.94
CA ARG A 11 -4.52 12.05 6.58
C ARG A 11 -4.52 12.30 5.07
N ASN A 12 -4.32 13.54 4.64
CA ASN A 12 -4.22 13.97 3.24
C ASN A 12 -2.86 13.65 2.58
N ALA A 13 -1.86 13.16 3.32
CA ALA A 13 -0.54 12.77 2.80
C ALA A 13 -0.57 11.39 2.10
N ARG A 14 -1.48 11.23 1.13
CA ARG A 14 -1.61 10.03 0.30
C ARG A 14 -0.30 9.57 -0.36
N PRO A 15 0.59 10.46 -0.87
CA PRO A 15 1.86 10.01 -1.45
C PRO A 15 2.72 9.24 -0.44
N LYS A 16 2.75 9.68 0.82
CA LYS A 16 3.54 9.04 1.89
C LYS A 16 3.02 7.66 2.25
N TYR A 17 1.70 7.45 2.21
CA TYR A 17 1.11 6.12 2.36
C TYR A 17 1.57 5.15 1.25
N VAL A 18 1.59 5.63 -0.01
CA VAL A 18 2.02 4.82 -1.16
C VAL A 18 3.51 4.51 -1.11
N GLU A 19 4.35 5.44 -0.66
CA GLU A 19 5.78 5.17 -0.43
C GLU A 19 5.99 4.05 0.60
N SER A 20 5.31 4.13 1.76
CA SER A 20 5.38 3.10 2.81
C SER A 20 4.82 1.75 2.35
N PHE A 21 3.79 1.75 1.48
CA PHE A 21 3.17 0.54 0.98
C PHE A 21 4.16 -0.37 0.24
N TRP A 22 5.09 0.19 -0.54
CA TRP A 22 6.08 -0.59 -1.28
C TRP A 22 7.01 -1.42 -0.41
N ALA A 23 7.25 -1.01 0.83
CA ALA A 23 8.02 -1.78 1.80
C ALA A 23 7.25 -2.98 2.38
N LEU A 24 5.92 -3.02 2.23
CA LEU A 24 5.02 -4.03 2.81
C LEU A 24 4.41 -4.97 1.77
N VAL A 25 4.68 -4.77 0.48
CA VAL A 25 4.12 -5.62 -0.58
C VAL A 25 4.64 -7.05 -0.43
N ASN A 26 3.71 -8.02 -0.38
CA ASN A 26 4.04 -9.43 -0.43
C ASN A 26 4.29 -9.88 -1.87
N TRP A 27 5.56 -9.92 -2.26
CA TRP A 27 5.98 -10.30 -3.61
C TRP A 27 5.82 -11.79 -3.93
N ASP A 28 5.91 -12.67 -2.92
CA ASP A 28 5.70 -14.12 -3.12
C ASP A 28 4.24 -14.41 -3.54
N PHE A 29 3.29 -13.71 -2.91
CA PHE A 29 1.89 -13.79 -3.30
C PHE A 29 1.67 -13.29 -4.73
N VAL A 30 2.32 -12.18 -5.11
CA VAL A 30 2.26 -11.65 -6.49
C VAL A 30 2.82 -12.67 -7.48
N ALA A 31 3.99 -13.25 -7.19
CA ALA A 31 4.63 -14.25 -8.05
C ALA A 31 3.76 -15.51 -8.22
N GLY A 32 3.09 -15.97 -7.15
CA GLY A 32 2.18 -17.12 -7.21
C GLY A 32 0.94 -16.90 -8.09
N ASN A 33 0.53 -15.65 -8.29
CA ASN A 33 -0.59 -15.30 -9.17
C ASN A 33 -0.16 -15.07 -10.64
N LEU A 34 1.14 -14.98 -10.92
CA LEU A 34 1.71 -14.68 -12.24
C LEU A 34 1.76 -15.93 -13.16
N ARG A 35 0.65 -16.66 -13.26
CA ARG A 35 0.50 -17.82 -14.15
C ARG A 35 0.25 -17.44 -15.60
#